data_AF-A0A397M1C0-F1
#
_entry.id   AF-A0A397M1C0-F1
#
_cell.length_a   1.000
_cell.length_b   1.000
_cell.length_c   1.000
_cell.angle_alpha   90.00
_cell.angle_beta   90.00
_cell.angle_gamma   90.00
#
_symmetry.space_group_name_H-M   'P 1'
#
loop_
_entity.id
_entity.type
_entity.pdbx_description
1 polymer ?
#
loop_
_entity_poly.entity_id
_entity_poly.type
_entity_poly.pdbx_seq_one_letter_code
_entity_poly.pdbx_strand_id
1 'polypeptide(L)'
;MDARALYPLLGVLLGASAQAMEPLSDEEMSDVQGAGLGFVLDQVLIDGSGAQIVINDITDRQGRNVPISLKNLYLGAAGSNKGTNLNPVTIGSLDHPFELELAKGEELRTLRDDGQWVQTTPSNITVLSFKFPERLTSGGNPCIASYAGAGSNCSTGASGRADLGMRFDFQVAAGRTEMLALDFHQLVMDGSYLRLWGDRGQNGNGELVGEARINIFAKTLEVMSCAQANCNTTGETAAQRGARTLYITNGYANIALGYGKSQPLRLRSSADGQFVLELQNPTASGTTAAQRQALASDFYANAPRTNLVFENLTVGGTRSSPTAVPTGGYNFGRNEISGLSFNYLKVSSYDLR
;
A
#
# COMPACT_ATOMS: atom_id res chain seq x y z
N MET A 1 -6.82 72.41 2.80
CA MET A 1 -5.44 72.38 2.26
C MET A 1 -4.53 71.68 3.27
N ASP A 2 -4.91 70.53 3.82
CA ASP A 2 -4.93 69.17 3.25
C ASP A 2 -3.55 68.54 3.11
N ALA A 3 -3.11 67.95 4.22
CA ALA A 3 -2.02 66.99 4.29
C ALA A 3 -2.28 66.04 5.45
N ARG A 4 -2.97 64.92 5.20
CA ARG A 4 -2.85 63.72 6.04
C ARG A 4 -2.95 62.47 5.17
N ALA A 5 -1.86 61.72 5.22
CA ALA A 5 -1.64 60.44 4.58
C ALA A 5 -2.63 59.38 5.06
N LEU A 6 -3.04 58.49 4.15
CA LEU A 6 -3.42 57.12 4.49
C LEU A 6 -3.05 56.19 3.33
N TYR A 7 -2.31 55.16 3.67
CA TYR A 7 -1.70 54.10 2.84
C TYR A 7 -2.71 53.32 1.98
N PRO A 8 -2.35 52.83 0.79
CA PRO A 8 -2.95 51.63 0.25
C PRO A 8 -2.20 50.38 0.75
N LEU A 9 -2.96 49.46 1.35
CA LEU A 9 -2.61 48.05 1.52
C LEU A 9 -2.18 47.46 0.18
N LEU A 10 -0.93 46.99 0.08
CA LEU A 10 -0.52 46.06 -0.96
C LEU A 10 -0.54 44.65 -0.35
N GLY A 11 -1.60 43.90 -0.64
CA GLY A 11 -1.71 42.50 -0.28
C GLY A 11 -0.68 41.67 -1.04
N VAL A 12 0.25 41.06 -0.31
CA VAL A 12 1.14 40.05 -0.86
C VAL A 12 0.33 38.77 -1.04
N LEU A 13 -0.13 38.53 -2.26
CA LEU A 13 -0.58 37.22 -2.72
C LEU A 13 0.66 36.33 -2.86
N LEU A 14 0.95 35.55 -1.82
CA LEU A 14 1.82 34.38 -1.92
C LEU A 14 1.13 33.35 -2.80
N GLY A 15 1.33 33.46 -4.11
CA GLY A 15 1.07 32.36 -5.03
C GLY A 15 2.06 31.25 -4.73
N ALA A 16 1.55 30.07 -4.36
CA ALA A 16 2.34 28.85 -4.35
C ALA A 16 2.89 28.64 -5.76
N SER A 17 4.19 28.77 -5.93
CA SER A 17 4.88 28.38 -7.14
C SER A 17 4.70 26.87 -7.29
N ALA A 18 3.90 26.45 -8.27
CA ALA A 18 3.99 25.12 -8.82
C ALA A 18 5.43 24.98 -9.35
N GLN A 19 6.26 24.20 -8.65
CA GLN A 19 7.56 23.78 -9.17
C GLN A 19 7.26 22.95 -10.42
N ALA A 20 7.54 23.51 -11.59
CA ALA A 20 7.39 22.80 -12.84
C ALA A 20 8.54 21.78 -12.95
N MET A 21 8.22 20.57 -13.41
CA MET A 21 9.24 19.60 -13.81
C MET A 21 10.08 20.22 -14.93
N GLU A 22 11.37 20.43 -14.69
CA GLU A 22 12.30 20.89 -15.73
C GLU A 22 12.93 19.67 -16.42
N PRO A 23 12.89 19.59 -17.76
CA PRO A 23 13.53 18.50 -18.48
C PRO A 23 15.06 18.62 -18.31
N LEU A 24 15.70 17.55 -17.84
CA LEU A 24 17.16 17.43 -17.82
C LEU A 24 17.67 17.16 -19.24
N SER A 25 18.76 17.83 -19.61
CA SER A 25 19.52 17.54 -20.82
C SER A 25 20.34 16.25 -20.69
N ASP A 26 20.74 15.65 -21.81
CA ASP A 26 21.57 14.43 -21.82
C ASP A 26 22.91 14.63 -21.09
N GLU A 27 23.46 15.85 -21.13
CA GLU A 27 24.69 16.21 -20.41
C GLU A 27 24.46 16.17 -18.89
N GLU A 28 23.36 16.74 -18.41
CA GLU A 28 23.00 16.72 -16.99
C GLU A 28 22.65 15.31 -16.50
N MET A 29 22.01 14.49 -17.34
CA MET A 29 21.78 13.07 -17.03
C MET A 29 23.08 12.27 -16.96
N SER A 30 24.12 12.64 -17.72
CA SER A 30 25.44 11.99 -17.69
C SER A 30 26.22 12.27 -16.40
N ASP A 31 25.96 13.42 -15.76
CA ASP A 31 26.60 13.83 -14.50
C ASP A 31 25.95 13.21 -13.25
N VAL A 32 24.73 12.66 -13.37
CA VAL A 32 24.06 11.94 -12.28
C VAL A 32 24.65 10.54 -12.13
N GLN A 33 25.74 10.43 -11.36
CA GLN A 33 26.36 9.14 -11.03
C GLN A 33 25.91 8.63 -9.65
N GLY A 34 25.17 7.52 -9.64
CA GLY A 34 24.92 6.71 -8.44
C GLY A 34 23.80 7.18 -7.50
N ALA A 35 23.02 8.21 -7.85
CA ALA A 35 22.00 8.80 -6.96
C ALA A 35 20.60 8.14 -7.00
N GLY A 36 20.42 7.05 -7.77
CA GLY A 36 19.09 6.50 -8.02
C GLY A 36 18.22 7.42 -8.89
N LEU A 37 16.98 7.02 -9.13
CA LEU A 37 15.97 7.76 -9.89
C LEU A 37 14.80 8.11 -8.96
N GLY A 38 14.58 9.39 -8.73
CA GLY A 38 13.36 9.93 -8.12
C GLY A 38 12.32 10.24 -9.19
N PHE A 39 11.06 9.83 -9.00
CA PHE A 39 9.97 10.18 -9.91
C PHE A 39 8.65 10.44 -9.20
N VAL A 40 7.81 11.26 -9.82
CA VAL A 40 6.45 11.59 -9.36
C VAL A 40 5.47 11.08 -10.41
N LEU A 41 4.37 10.48 -9.96
CA LEU A 41 3.28 10.09 -10.86
C LEU A 41 2.34 11.28 -11.01
N ASP A 42 2.59 12.13 -12.01
CA ASP A 42 1.81 13.34 -12.24
C ASP A 42 0.54 13.05 -13.05
N GLN A 43 -0.59 13.58 -12.57
CA GLN A 43 -1.91 13.45 -13.21
C GLN A 43 -2.23 12.02 -13.67
N VAL A 44 -1.92 11.02 -12.84
CA VAL A 44 -2.27 9.63 -13.12
C VAL A 44 -3.78 9.42 -12.97
N LEU A 45 -4.36 8.72 -13.94
CA LEU A 45 -5.74 8.29 -13.94
C LEU A 45 -5.83 6.89 -14.55
N ILE A 46 -6.53 5.98 -13.87
CA ILE A 46 -6.92 4.69 -14.43
C ILE A 46 -8.44 4.71 -14.57
N ASP A 47 -8.93 4.56 -15.79
CA ASP A 47 -10.34 4.31 -16.09
C ASP A 47 -10.47 2.99 -16.84
N GLY A 48 -10.83 1.94 -16.10
CA GLY A 48 -11.05 0.60 -16.63
C GLY A 48 -12.47 0.38 -17.15
N SER A 49 -13.30 1.40 -17.33
CA SER A 49 -14.69 1.25 -17.81
C SER A 49 -14.79 0.59 -19.19
N GLY A 50 -13.79 0.79 -20.05
CA GLY A 50 -13.66 0.14 -21.36
C GLY A 50 -12.88 -1.18 -21.36
N ALA A 51 -12.28 -1.57 -20.23
CA ALA A 51 -11.43 -2.75 -20.17
C ALA A 51 -12.25 -4.04 -20.00
N GLN A 52 -11.87 -5.08 -20.73
CA GLN A 52 -12.37 -6.45 -20.52
C GLN A 52 -11.27 -7.27 -19.87
N ILE A 53 -11.35 -7.43 -18.55
CA ILE A 53 -10.39 -8.22 -17.78
C ILE A 53 -11.13 -9.45 -17.24
N VAL A 54 -10.73 -10.63 -17.71
CA VAL A 54 -11.32 -11.92 -17.27
C VAL A 54 -10.21 -12.84 -16.81
N ILE A 55 -10.35 -13.33 -15.58
CA ILE A 55 -9.52 -14.38 -15.01
C ILE A 55 -10.29 -15.69 -15.24
N ASN A 56 -9.66 -16.62 -15.97
CA ASN A 56 -10.20 -17.94 -16.29
C ASN A 56 -9.40 -19.04 -15.58
N ASP A 57 -9.81 -20.28 -15.79
CA ASP A 57 -9.15 -21.51 -15.33
C ASP A 57 -9.15 -21.68 -13.80
N ILE A 58 -10.09 -21.02 -13.13
CA ILE A 58 -10.41 -21.26 -11.72
C ILE A 58 -11.58 -22.23 -11.69
N THR A 59 -11.36 -23.48 -11.27
CA THR A 59 -12.41 -24.49 -11.29
C THR A 59 -13.09 -24.66 -9.93
N ASP A 60 -14.39 -24.96 -9.94
CA ASP A 60 -15.10 -25.40 -8.74
C ASP A 60 -14.73 -26.86 -8.35
N ARG A 61 -15.33 -27.38 -7.26
CA ARG A 61 -15.09 -28.76 -6.80
C ARG A 61 -15.50 -29.85 -7.80
N GLN A 62 -16.19 -29.48 -8.87
CA GLN A 62 -16.66 -30.37 -9.93
C GLN A 62 -15.84 -30.18 -11.22
N GLY A 63 -14.75 -29.40 -11.17
CA GLY A 63 -13.88 -29.14 -12.31
C GLY A 63 -14.45 -28.13 -13.32
N ARG A 64 -15.53 -27.42 -12.99
CA ARG A 64 -16.14 -26.44 -13.91
C ARG A 64 -15.47 -25.10 -13.76
N ASN A 65 -15.09 -24.46 -14.88
CA ASN A 65 -14.51 -23.11 -14.86
C ASN A 65 -15.49 -22.09 -14.27
N VAL A 66 -15.00 -21.27 -13.37
CA VAL A 66 -15.66 -20.15 -12.70
C VAL A 66 -14.95 -18.87 -13.17
N PRO A 67 -15.35 -18.31 -14.32
CA PRO A 67 -14.72 -17.09 -14.82
C PRO A 67 -15.00 -15.93 -13.86
N ILE A 68 -13.95 -15.15 -13.58
CA ILE A 68 -14.01 -13.94 -12.75
C ILE A 68 -13.80 -12.74 -13.67
N SER A 69 -14.82 -11.90 -13.81
CA SER A 69 -14.69 -10.63 -14.54
C SER A 69 -14.33 -9.51 -13.59
N LEU A 70 -13.27 -8.77 -13.90
CA LEU A 70 -12.93 -7.53 -13.21
C LEU A 70 -13.57 -6.35 -13.97
N LYS A 71 -14.36 -5.55 -13.24
CA LYS A 71 -15.10 -4.39 -13.72
C LYS A 71 -14.84 -3.20 -12.82
N ASN A 72 -15.18 -2.00 -13.29
CA ASN A 72 -15.09 -0.75 -12.54
C ASN A 72 -13.72 -0.57 -11.87
N LEU A 73 -12.65 -1.03 -12.52
CA LEU A 73 -11.30 -0.75 -12.08
C LEU A 73 -11.05 0.73 -12.31
N TYR A 74 -10.74 1.47 -11.26
CA TYR A 74 -10.37 2.87 -11.40
C TYR A 74 -9.34 3.29 -10.37
N LEU A 75 -8.55 4.30 -10.72
CA LEU A 75 -7.69 5.06 -9.83
C LEU A 75 -7.82 6.53 -10.22
N GLY A 76 -8.12 7.40 -9.26
CA GLY A 76 -8.23 8.84 -9.48
C GLY A 76 -8.11 9.63 -8.19
N ALA A 77 -8.35 10.93 -8.26
CA ALA A 77 -8.30 11.81 -7.09
C ALA A 77 -9.41 11.49 -6.08
N ALA A 78 -9.17 11.89 -4.83
CA ALA A 78 -10.16 11.84 -3.78
C ALA A 78 -11.50 12.47 -4.22
N GLY A 79 -12.61 11.78 -3.97
CA GLY A 79 -13.93 12.23 -4.42
C GLY A 79 -14.36 11.63 -5.76
N SER A 80 -13.68 10.56 -6.21
CA SER A 80 -14.00 9.84 -7.46
C SER A 80 -15.39 9.21 -7.46
N ASN A 81 -16.06 9.13 -6.31
CA ASN A 81 -17.40 8.58 -6.15
C ASN A 81 -17.56 7.21 -6.84
N LYS A 82 -16.71 6.26 -6.44
CA LYS A 82 -16.70 4.88 -6.97
C LYS A 82 -16.54 4.80 -8.49
N GLY A 83 -15.72 5.71 -9.04
CA GLY A 83 -15.44 5.79 -10.47
C GLY A 83 -16.43 6.60 -11.30
N THR A 84 -17.41 7.25 -10.67
CA THR A 84 -18.38 8.10 -11.39
C THR A 84 -17.79 9.46 -11.77
N ASN A 85 -16.92 10.02 -10.93
CA ASN A 85 -16.35 11.37 -11.07
C ASN A 85 -14.81 11.28 -11.14
N LEU A 86 -14.29 10.65 -12.17
CA LEU A 86 -12.84 10.44 -12.29
C LEU A 86 -12.12 11.73 -12.64
N ASN A 87 -11.22 12.15 -11.76
CA ASN A 87 -10.25 13.21 -11.99
C ASN A 87 -8.84 12.64 -11.79
N PRO A 88 -7.84 13.09 -12.55
CA PRO A 88 -6.46 12.68 -12.35
C PRO A 88 -5.93 13.06 -10.95
N VAL A 89 -4.99 12.29 -10.44
CA VAL A 89 -4.30 12.55 -9.16
C VAL A 89 -2.80 12.56 -9.36
N THR A 90 -2.10 13.43 -8.65
CA THR A 90 -0.63 13.42 -8.60
C THR A 90 -0.19 12.72 -7.33
N ILE A 91 0.56 11.62 -7.45
CA ILE A 91 1.01 10.81 -6.32
C ILE A 91 2.53 10.95 -6.18
N GLY A 92 2.98 11.23 -4.96
CA GLY A 92 4.35 11.67 -4.67
C GLY A 92 4.51 13.19 -4.85
N SER A 93 5.68 13.70 -4.47
CA SER A 93 6.08 15.08 -4.71
C SER A 93 7.57 15.14 -5.01
N LEU A 94 8.06 16.29 -5.48
CA LEU A 94 9.50 16.48 -5.69
C LEU A 94 10.30 16.35 -4.38
N ASP A 95 9.73 16.79 -3.27
CA ASP A 95 10.36 16.67 -1.94
C ASP A 95 10.32 15.23 -1.40
N HIS A 96 9.32 14.44 -1.83
CA HIS A 96 9.11 13.07 -1.39
C HIS A 96 8.66 12.19 -2.58
N PRO A 97 9.59 11.86 -3.50
CA PRO A 97 9.27 11.12 -4.72
C PRO A 97 9.16 9.62 -4.45
N PHE A 98 8.75 8.87 -5.46
CA PHE A 98 9.11 7.45 -5.55
C PHE A 98 10.59 7.35 -5.90
N GLU A 99 11.32 6.41 -5.32
CA GLU A 99 12.75 6.24 -5.58
C GLU A 99 13.04 4.83 -6.08
N LEU A 100 13.81 4.71 -7.16
CA LEU A 100 14.45 3.49 -7.60
C LEU A 100 15.97 3.67 -7.52
N GLU A 101 16.62 2.99 -6.59
CA GLU A 101 18.04 3.23 -6.27
C GLU A 101 18.84 1.93 -6.11
N LEU A 102 20.16 2.07 -6.23
CA LEU A 102 21.13 1.10 -5.76
C LEU A 102 21.85 1.69 -4.56
N ALA A 103 21.60 1.15 -3.37
CA ALA A 103 22.14 1.66 -2.11
C ALA A 103 22.96 0.61 -1.38
N LYS A 104 23.82 1.05 -0.45
CA LYS A 104 24.50 0.14 0.46
C LYS A 104 23.55 -0.33 1.55
N GLY A 105 23.59 -1.60 1.90
CA GLY A 105 22.71 -2.16 2.92
C GLY A 105 22.87 -1.50 4.31
N GLU A 106 24.04 -0.94 4.64
CA GLU A 106 24.24 -0.18 5.88
C GLU A 106 23.60 1.23 5.89
N GLU A 107 23.21 1.77 4.73
CA GLU A 107 22.58 3.09 4.61
C GLU A 107 21.04 2.97 4.63
N LEU A 108 20.50 1.79 4.33
CA LEU A 108 19.06 1.56 4.26
C LEU A 108 18.45 1.35 5.65
N ARG A 109 17.47 2.21 5.97
CA ARG A 109 16.74 2.18 7.23
C ARG A 109 15.23 2.09 6.98
N THR A 110 14.51 1.55 7.96
CA THR A 110 13.05 1.49 7.98
C THR A 110 12.54 2.21 9.22
N LEU A 111 11.54 3.06 9.02
CA LEU A 111 10.83 3.68 10.12
C LEU A 111 9.88 2.65 10.74
N ARG A 112 10.14 2.30 11.99
CA ARG A 112 9.25 1.46 12.78
C ARG A 112 8.01 2.22 13.21
N ASP A 113 7.02 1.45 13.61
CA ASP A 113 5.76 2.00 14.10
C ASP A 113 5.98 2.88 15.35
N ASP A 114 6.98 2.58 16.19
CA ASP A 114 7.36 3.43 17.35
C ASP A 114 8.08 4.74 16.99
N GLY A 115 8.27 5.04 15.70
CA GLY A 115 8.94 6.25 15.22
C GLY A 115 10.47 6.16 15.19
N GLN A 116 11.05 4.99 15.46
CA GLN A 116 12.49 4.78 15.38
C GLN A 116 12.93 4.28 14.00
N TRP A 117 13.97 4.90 13.44
CA TRP A 117 14.65 4.39 12.26
C TRP A 117 15.60 3.25 12.62
N VAL A 118 15.42 2.08 12.02
CA VAL A 118 16.27 0.90 12.22
C VAL A 118 16.86 0.42 10.90
N GLN A 119 18.11 -0.01 10.93
CA GLN A 119 18.73 -0.70 9.80
C GLN A 119 18.27 -2.16 9.80
N THR A 120 17.63 -2.59 8.73
CA THR A 120 17.03 -3.92 8.56
C THR A 120 17.83 -4.82 7.62
N THR A 121 18.61 -4.22 6.72
CA THR A 121 19.47 -4.89 5.74
C THR A 121 20.85 -5.23 6.31
N PRO A 122 21.51 -6.30 5.79
CA PRO A 122 22.92 -6.59 6.06
C PRO A 122 23.85 -5.44 5.65
N SER A 123 25.06 -5.41 6.20
CA SER A 123 26.12 -4.50 5.76
C SER A 123 26.97 -5.13 4.65
N ASN A 124 27.68 -4.31 3.87
CA ASN A 124 28.56 -4.73 2.77
C ASN A 124 27.83 -5.47 1.64
N ILE A 125 26.57 -5.10 1.39
CA ILE A 125 25.78 -5.56 0.25
C ILE A 125 25.30 -4.38 -0.56
N THR A 126 25.11 -4.59 -1.86
CA THR A 126 24.40 -3.66 -2.74
C THR A 126 22.95 -4.08 -2.83
N VAL A 127 22.04 -3.15 -2.59
CA VAL A 127 20.59 -3.39 -2.56
C VAL A 127 19.93 -2.56 -3.65
N LEU A 128 19.16 -3.22 -4.51
CA LEU A 128 18.18 -2.58 -5.37
C LEU A 128 16.95 -2.26 -4.55
N SER A 129 16.61 -0.98 -4.42
CA SER A 129 15.51 -0.51 -3.58
C SER A 129 14.52 0.27 -4.41
N PHE A 130 13.24 -0.13 -4.34
CA PHE A 130 12.11 0.65 -4.80
C PHE A 130 11.35 1.17 -3.58
N LYS A 131 11.26 2.50 -3.41
CA LYS A 131 10.62 3.15 -2.28
C LYS A 131 9.45 4.02 -2.74
N PHE A 132 8.41 4.02 -1.93
CA PHE A 132 7.31 4.97 -2.02
C PHE A 132 7.69 6.25 -1.27
N PRO A 133 6.95 7.37 -1.49
CA PRO A 133 7.10 8.58 -0.70
C PRO A 133 7.23 8.28 0.79
N GLU A 134 8.16 8.93 1.47
CA GLU A 134 8.53 8.50 2.82
C GLU A 134 7.47 8.82 3.87
N ARG A 135 7.56 8.10 4.98
CA ARG A 135 6.87 8.43 6.22
C ARG A 135 7.76 9.34 7.07
N LEU A 136 7.18 10.38 7.65
CA LEU A 136 7.89 11.47 8.34
C LEU A 136 7.72 11.36 9.86
N THR A 137 8.83 11.51 10.60
CA THR A 137 8.81 11.56 12.08
C THR A 137 8.49 12.94 12.65
N SER A 138 8.56 13.99 11.81
CA SER A 138 8.21 15.37 12.14
C SER A 138 7.66 16.08 10.90
N GLY A 139 6.72 17.01 11.07
CA GLY A 139 6.04 17.65 9.94
C GLY A 139 5.14 16.68 9.16
N GLY A 140 4.75 17.05 7.94
CA GLY A 140 3.88 16.22 7.09
C GLY A 140 2.40 16.25 7.47
N ASN A 141 1.66 15.29 6.91
CA ASN A 141 0.21 15.17 7.04
C ASN A 141 -0.16 13.89 7.79
N PRO A 142 -1.24 13.85 8.58
CA PRO A 142 -1.67 12.61 9.21
C PRO A 142 -2.01 11.56 8.14
N CYS A 143 -1.39 10.38 8.21
CA CYS A 143 -1.68 9.29 7.26
C CYS A 143 -3.15 8.86 7.32
N ILE A 144 -3.71 8.77 8.53
CA ILE A 144 -5.14 8.63 8.83
C ILE A 144 -5.47 9.48 10.06
N ALA A 145 -6.74 9.86 10.23
CA ALA A 145 -7.15 10.62 11.42
C ALA A 145 -7.03 9.76 12.69
N SER A 146 -6.64 10.38 13.81
CA SER A 146 -6.55 9.80 15.17
C SER A 146 -5.44 8.76 15.44
N TYR A 147 -4.73 8.25 14.41
CA TYR A 147 -3.57 7.36 14.59
C TYR A 147 -2.23 8.11 14.46
N ALA A 148 -2.08 9.20 15.22
CA ALA A 148 -0.78 9.85 15.44
C ALA A 148 0.02 9.17 16.57
N GLY A 149 -0.56 8.15 17.21
CA GLY A 149 0.06 7.37 18.26
C GLY A 149 1.01 6.33 17.68
N ALA A 150 2.30 6.67 17.71
CA ALA A 150 3.48 5.92 17.24
C ALA A 150 3.94 6.43 15.86
N GLY A 151 4.86 7.39 15.92
CA GLY A 151 5.14 8.38 14.90
C GLY A 151 5.42 7.81 13.52
N SER A 152 4.51 8.06 12.58
CA SER A 152 4.93 8.74 11.36
C SER A 152 3.75 9.32 10.59
N ASN A 153 3.83 10.62 10.32
CA ASN A 153 3.01 11.30 9.34
C ASN A 153 3.36 10.83 7.94
N CYS A 154 2.46 11.05 7.00
CA CYS A 154 2.66 10.83 5.59
C CYS A 154 3.22 12.12 4.99
N SER A 155 4.19 11.98 4.09
CA SER A 155 4.62 13.08 3.23
C SER A 155 3.48 13.49 2.29
N THR A 156 2.66 12.53 1.86
CA THR A 156 1.51 12.75 1.00
C THR A 156 0.42 13.62 1.66
N GLY A 157 0.21 14.79 1.07
CA GLY A 157 -0.86 15.73 1.42
C GLY A 157 -2.25 15.30 0.98
N ALA A 158 -3.27 16.09 1.30
CA ALA A 158 -4.67 15.76 0.99
C ALA A 158 -4.94 15.64 -0.52
N SER A 159 -4.27 16.44 -1.36
CA SER A 159 -4.41 16.43 -2.82
C SER A 159 -3.77 15.22 -3.51
N GLY A 160 -2.78 14.57 -2.88
CA GLY A 160 -2.08 13.41 -3.44
C GLY A 160 -2.69 12.06 -3.05
N ARG A 161 -3.85 12.07 -2.40
CA ARG A 161 -4.53 10.84 -1.96
C ARG A 161 -5.45 10.33 -3.06
N ALA A 162 -5.27 9.07 -3.41
CA ALA A 162 -6.03 8.45 -4.48
C ALA A 162 -7.31 7.77 -3.96
N ASP A 163 -8.37 7.78 -4.75
CA ASP A 163 -9.44 6.79 -4.64
C ASP A 163 -9.13 5.66 -5.62
N LEU A 164 -9.22 4.41 -5.15
CA LEU A 164 -9.02 3.20 -5.94
C LEU A 164 -10.25 2.31 -5.78
N GLY A 165 -10.81 1.81 -6.86
CA GLY A 165 -11.91 0.85 -6.79
C GLY A 165 -11.78 -0.27 -7.79
N MET A 166 -12.37 -1.41 -7.44
CA MET A 166 -12.40 -2.60 -8.27
C MET A 166 -13.60 -3.48 -7.90
N ARG A 167 -14.21 -4.11 -8.91
CA ARG A 167 -15.33 -5.02 -8.75
C ARG A 167 -15.05 -6.35 -9.43
N PHE A 168 -15.18 -7.43 -8.68
CA PHE A 168 -15.09 -8.80 -9.17
C PHE A 168 -16.49 -9.39 -9.30
N ASP A 169 -16.79 -9.93 -10.48
CA ASP A 169 -18.00 -10.69 -10.79
C ASP A 169 -17.61 -12.17 -11.00
N PHE A 170 -18.04 -13.05 -10.09
CA PHE A 170 -17.76 -14.48 -10.11
C PHE A 170 -18.94 -15.24 -10.72
N GLN A 171 -18.77 -15.91 -11.86
CA GLN A 171 -19.82 -16.74 -12.46
C GLN A 171 -19.83 -18.14 -11.83
N VAL A 172 -20.39 -18.24 -10.63
CA VAL A 172 -20.35 -19.47 -9.81
C VAL A 172 -21.26 -20.59 -10.31
N ALA A 173 -22.30 -20.26 -11.09
CA ALA A 173 -23.15 -21.22 -11.79
C ALA A 173 -23.87 -20.54 -12.96
N ALA A 174 -24.49 -21.33 -13.84
CA ALA A 174 -25.32 -20.80 -14.92
C ALA A 174 -26.42 -19.88 -14.35
N GLY A 175 -26.42 -18.61 -14.79
CA GLY A 175 -27.37 -17.60 -14.32
C GLY A 175 -27.12 -17.05 -12.91
N ARG A 176 -26.04 -17.46 -12.23
CA ARG A 176 -25.67 -16.96 -10.89
C ARG A 176 -24.29 -16.32 -10.91
N THR A 177 -24.27 -15.01 -10.74
CA THR A 177 -23.05 -14.24 -10.54
C THR A 177 -23.02 -13.69 -9.12
N GLU A 178 -21.92 -13.90 -8.40
CA GLU A 178 -21.65 -13.24 -7.13
C GLU A 178 -20.71 -12.06 -7.37
N MET A 179 -20.88 -10.99 -6.59
CA MET A 179 -20.13 -9.75 -6.74
C MET A 179 -19.36 -9.46 -5.45
N LEU A 180 -18.12 -9.01 -5.61
CA LEU A 180 -17.30 -8.41 -4.56
C LEU A 180 -16.75 -7.09 -5.09
N ALA A 181 -17.06 -5.98 -4.43
CA ALA A 181 -16.49 -4.69 -4.74
C ALA A 181 -15.62 -4.19 -3.57
N LEU A 182 -14.47 -3.65 -3.91
CA LEU A 182 -13.52 -3.02 -3.00
C LEU A 182 -13.37 -1.56 -3.43
N ASP A 183 -13.69 -0.62 -2.55
CA ASP A 183 -13.51 0.81 -2.79
C ASP A 183 -12.64 1.41 -1.67
N PHE A 184 -11.45 1.86 -2.02
CA PHE A 184 -10.53 2.59 -1.17
C PHE A 184 -10.70 4.09 -1.40
N HIS A 185 -10.90 4.83 -0.32
CA HIS A 185 -11.04 6.28 -0.36
C HIS A 185 -9.89 6.97 0.36
N GLN A 186 -9.26 7.94 -0.31
CA GLN A 186 -8.08 8.65 0.15
C GLN A 186 -6.95 7.70 0.59
N LEU A 187 -6.61 6.76 -0.28
CA LEU A 187 -5.51 5.83 -0.16
C LEU A 187 -4.16 6.55 -0.17
N VAL A 188 -3.29 6.17 0.76
CA VAL A 188 -1.89 6.56 0.84
C VAL A 188 -1.05 5.33 1.17
N MET A 189 0.13 5.21 0.57
CA MET A 189 1.03 4.05 0.75
C MET A 189 2.44 4.45 1.19
N ASP A 190 2.59 5.64 1.77
CA ASP A 190 3.88 6.19 2.18
C ASP A 190 4.67 5.22 3.08
N GLY A 191 5.99 5.24 2.93
CA GLY A 191 6.94 4.39 3.65
C GLY A 191 6.96 2.93 3.20
N SER A 192 6.22 2.58 2.14
CA SER A 192 6.31 1.25 1.52
C SER A 192 7.63 1.12 0.76
N TYR A 193 8.17 -0.09 0.68
CA TYR A 193 9.35 -0.37 -0.14
C TYR A 193 9.44 -1.86 -0.53
N LEU A 194 10.21 -2.12 -1.58
CA LEU A 194 10.75 -3.42 -1.92
C LEU A 194 12.26 -3.29 -2.07
N ARG A 195 13.01 -4.12 -1.34
CA ARG A 195 14.47 -4.16 -1.39
C ARG A 195 14.92 -5.55 -1.79
N LEU A 196 15.82 -5.64 -2.76
CA LEU A 196 16.32 -6.88 -3.34
C LEU A 196 17.85 -6.86 -3.38
N TRP A 197 18.49 -7.98 -3.05
CA TRP A 197 19.93 -8.15 -3.14
C TRP A 197 20.31 -9.60 -3.37
N GLY A 198 21.55 -9.82 -3.82
CA GLY A 198 22.12 -11.16 -3.90
C GLY A 198 22.59 -11.63 -2.54
N ASP A 199 22.10 -12.76 -2.08
CA ASP A 199 22.70 -13.52 -0.98
C ASP A 199 23.57 -14.64 -1.55
N ARG A 200 24.67 -14.97 -0.88
CA ARG A 200 25.55 -16.07 -1.33
C ARG A 200 24.88 -17.43 -1.17
N GLY A 201 23.80 -17.51 -0.37
CA GLY A 201 23.10 -18.73 -0.04
C GLY A 201 23.95 -19.66 0.83
N GLN A 202 23.33 -20.69 1.41
CA GLN A 202 24.06 -21.63 2.28
C GLN A 202 25.05 -22.53 1.52
N ASN A 203 24.86 -22.70 0.21
CA ASN A 203 25.67 -23.60 -0.63
C ASN A 203 26.51 -22.85 -1.69
N GLY A 204 26.60 -21.52 -1.63
CA GLY A 204 27.36 -20.72 -2.60
C GLY A 204 26.70 -20.54 -3.98
N ASN A 205 25.47 -21.01 -4.16
CA ASN A 205 24.78 -20.96 -5.45
C ASN A 205 24.18 -19.59 -5.80
N GLY A 206 24.28 -18.59 -4.91
CA GLY A 206 23.63 -17.29 -5.11
C GLY A 206 22.11 -17.40 -5.09
N GLU A 207 21.44 -16.57 -4.29
CA GLU A 207 19.97 -16.48 -4.30
C GLU A 207 19.56 -15.01 -4.31
N LEU A 208 18.53 -14.67 -5.08
CA LEU A 208 17.89 -13.36 -4.97
C LEU A 208 17.03 -13.38 -3.71
N VAL A 209 17.35 -12.49 -2.78
CA VAL A 209 16.58 -12.31 -1.56
C VAL A 209 16.17 -10.85 -1.41
N GLY A 210 15.31 -10.57 -0.45
CA GLY A 210 14.82 -9.23 -0.23
C GLY A 210 14.22 -8.97 1.13
N GLU A 211 13.63 -7.80 1.26
CA GLU A 211 12.63 -7.47 2.27
C GLU A 211 11.62 -6.52 1.64
N ALA A 212 10.37 -6.60 2.08
CA ALA A 212 9.34 -5.70 1.60
C ALA A 212 8.53 -5.18 2.78
N ARG A 213 8.14 -3.91 2.70
CA ARG A 213 7.14 -3.32 3.58
C ARG A 213 6.06 -2.70 2.73
N ILE A 214 4.83 -3.06 2.98
CA ILE A 214 3.66 -2.48 2.32
C ILE A 214 2.86 -1.78 3.40
N ASN A 215 2.67 -0.47 3.29
CA ASN A 215 1.74 0.28 4.12
C ASN A 215 0.53 0.68 3.28
N ILE A 216 -0.65 0.56 3.87
CA ILE A 216 -1.93 0.91 3.27
C ILE A 216 -2.67 1.74 4.30
N PHE A 217 -2.86 3.01 3.99
CA PHE A 217 -3.63 3.96 4.78
C PHE A 217 -4.84 4.37 3.97
N ALA A 218 -6.04 4.15 4.48
CA ALA A 218 -7.27 4.56 3.81
C ALA A 218 -8.19 5.29 4.78
N LYS A 219 -8.75 6.41 4.32
CA LYS A 219 -9.78 7.13 5.10
C LYS A 219 -11.02 6.27 5.24
N THR A 220 -11.42 5.61 4.17
CA THR A 220 -12.41 4.54 4.22
C THR A 220 -12.03 3.43 3.25
N LEU A 221 -12.14 2.18 3.68
CA LEU A 221 -12.27 1.02 2.80
C LEU A 221 -13.71 0.51 2.88
N GLU A 222 -14.37 0.38 1.72
CA GLU A 222 -15.65 -0.29 1.59
C GLU A 222 -15.45 -1.66 0.95
N VAL A 223 -16.05 -2.68 1.56
CA VAL A 223 -16.14 -4.02 0.99
C VAL A 223 -17.61 -4.37 0.86
N MET A 224 -18.12 -4.42 -0.38
CA MET A 224 -19.50 -4.79 -0.66
C MET A 224 -19.54 -6.18 -1.29
N SER A 225 -20.47 -7.02 -0.86
CA SER A 225 -20.74 -8.29 -1.52
C SER A 225 -22.22 -8.59 -1.65
N CYS A 226 -22.59 -9.31 -2.71
CA CYS A 226 -23.96 -9.68 -3.05
C CYS A 226 -24.02 -10.62 -4.25
N ALA A 227 -25.13 -11.35 -4.36
CA ALA A 227 -25.52 -11.90 -5.66
C ALA A 227 -25.86 -10.75 -6.61
N GLN A 228 -25.35 -10.78 -7.85
CA GLN A 228 -25.55 -9.72 -8.84
C GLN A 228 -27.05 -9.43 -9.07
N ALA A 229 -27.90 -10.45 -9.02
CA ALA A 229 -29.36 -10.28 -9.12
C ALA A 229 -29.95 -9.34 -8.06
N ASN A 230 -29.25 -9.14 -6.94
CA ASN A 230 -29.66 -8.33 -5.80
C ASN A 230 -28.81 -7.06 -5.64
N CYS A 231 -28.06 -6.67 -6.67
CA CYS A 231 -27.05 -5.64 -6.59
C CYS A 231 -27.01 -4.74 -7.82
N ASN A 232 -26.93 -3.42 -7.63
CA ASN A 232 -26.94 -2.43 -8.72
C ASN A 232 -28.17 -2.61 -9.64
N THR A 233 -29.29 -3.06 -9.08
CA THR A 233 -30.57 -3.14 -9.78
C THR A 233 -31.19 -1.75 -9.87
N THR A 234 -31.93 -1.49 -10.94
CA THR A 234 -32.72 -0.25 -11.06
C THR A 234 -33.62 -0.08 -9.84
N GLY A 235 -33.55 1.08 -9.18
CA GLY A 235 -34.34 1.39 -7.97
C GLY A 235 -33.69 1.00 -6.65
N GLU A 236 -32.47 0.48 -6.65
CA GLU A 236 -31.76 0.14 -5.41
C GLU A 236 -31.46 1.36 -4.54
N THR A 237 -31.93 1.32 -3.29
CA THR A 237 -31.74 2.38 -2.31
C THR A 237 -30.35 2.32 -1.66
N ALA A 238 -29.89 3.46 -1.13
CA ALA A 238 -28.65 3.52 -0.36
C ALA A 238 -28.68 2.60 0.88
N ALA A 239 -29.86 2.42 1.50
CA ALA A 239 -30.04 1.52 2.64
C ALA A 239 -29.83 0.04 2.28
N GLN A 240 -30.34 -0.40 1.13
CA GLN A 240 -30.15 -1.76 0.65
C GLN A 240 -28.68 -2.04 0.31
N ARG A 241 -27.98 -1.09 -0.34
CA ARG A 241 -26.51 -1.18 -0.53
C ARG A 241 -25.76 -1.22 0.78
N GLY A 242 -26.14 -0.33 1.67
CA GLY A 242 -25.57 -0.18 2.99
C GLY A 242 -25.58 -1.47 3.79
N ALA A 243 -26.73 -2.16 3.84
CA ALA A 243 -26.96 -3.39 4.61
C ALA A 243 -26.00 -4.55 4.29
N ARG A 244 -25.31 -4.51 3.15
CA ARG A 244 -24.38 -5.55 2.66
C ARG A 244 -22.97 -5.04 2.41
N THR A 245 -22.67 -3.87 2.96
CA THR A 245 -21.36 -3.25 2.89
C THR A 245 -20.71 -3.30 4.26
N LEU A 246 -19.44 -3.69 4.26
CA LEU A 246 -18.53 -3.50 5.36
C LEU A 246 -17.78 -2.18 5.15
N TYR A 247 -17.84 -1.31 6.16
CA TYR A 247 -17.16 -0.03 6.20
C TYR A 247 -16.01 -0.09 7.22
N ILE A 248 -14.80 0.20 6.76
CA ILE A 248 -13.62 0.38 7.59
C ILE A 248 -13.21 1.85 7.50
N THR A 249 -13.41 2.63 8.56
CA THR A 249 -13.03 4.05 8.59
C THR A 249 -11.72 4.25 9.35
N ASN A 250 -10.84 5.07 8.78
CA ASN A 250 -9.45 5.28 9.19
C ASN A 250 -8.73 3.93 9.39
N GLY A 251 -8.59 3.18 8.30
CA GLY A 251 -7.90 1.90 8.29
C GLY A 251 -6.41 2.08 8.01
N TYR A 252 -5.59 1.39 8.78
CA TYR A 252 -4.16 1.20 8.54
C TYR A 252 -3.84 -0.29 8.50
N ALA A 253 -3.18 -0.72 7.45
CA ALA A 253 -2.56 -2.03 7.39
C ALA A 253 -1.11 -1.86 6.98
N ASN A 254 -0.19 -2.51 7.69
CA ASN A 254 1.16 -2.67 7.22
C ASN A 254 1.58 -4.12 7.27
N ILE A 255 2.23 -4.57 6.20
CA ILE A 255 2.72 -5.92 6.03
C ILE A 255 4.22 -5.83 5.89
N ALA A 256 4.93 -6.40 6.87
CA ALA A 256 6.38 -6.51 6.86
C ALA A 256 6.77 -7.94 6.46
N LEU A 257 7.44 -8.06 5.33
CA LEU A 257 7.93 -9.32 4.78
C LEU A 257 9.45 -9.35 4.87
N GLY A 258 9.93 -10.05 5.89
CA GLY A 258 11.34 -10.26 6.13
C GLY A 258 12.00 -9.18 6.99
N TYR A 259 13.22 -9.52 7.41
CA TYR A 259 14.16 -8.68 8.12
C TYR A 259 15.54 -9.06 7.60
N GLY A 260 16.10 -8.27 6.68
CA GLY A 260 17.24 -8.69 5.85
C GLY A 260 18.42 -9.29 6.60
N LYS A 261 18.71 -8.84 7.83
CA LYS A 261 19.83 -9.32 8.67
C LYS A 261 19.72 -10.80 9.09
N SER A 262 18.53 -11.30 9.39
CA SER A 262 18.36 -12.66 9.94
C SER A 262 17.23 -13.47 9.33
N GLN A 263 16.31 -12.82 8.63
CA GLN A 263 15.18 -13.44 7.95
C GLN A 263 14.89 -12.74 6.60
N PRO A 264 15.79 -12.83 5.61
CA PRO A 264 15.51 -12.26 4.30
C PRO A 264 14.37 -13.05 3.60
N LEU A 265 13.55 -12.33 2.85
CA LEU A 265 12.53 -12.86 1.94
C LEU A 265 13.21 -13.56 0.77
N ARG A 266 13.05 -14.87 0.65
CA ARG A 266 13.63 -15.66 -0.44
C ARG A 266 12.66 -15.76 -1.60
N LEU A 267 13.16 -15.49 -2.80
CA LEU A 267 12.43 -15.56 -4.05
C LEU A 267 13.12 -16.58 -4.95
N ARG A 268 12.50 -17.75 -5.12
CA ARG A 268 13.08 -18.85 -5.90
C ARG A 268 12.09 -19.46 -6.86
N SER A 269 12.61 -20.12 -7.90
CA SER A 269 11.86 -21.09 -8.68
C SER A 269 12.20 -22.50 -8.20
N SER A 270 11.20 -23.36 -8.07
CA SER A 270 11.39 -24.78 -7.78
C SER A 270 11.86 -25.54 -9.03
N ALA A 271 12.31 -26.78 -8.85
CA ALA A 271 12.68 -27.64 -9.99
C ALA A 271 11.52 -27.88 -10.97
N ASP A 272 10.28 -27.78 -10.47
CA ASP A 272 9.05 -27.94 -11.26
C ASP A 272 8.55 -26.63 -11.88
N GLY A 273 9.37 -25.56 -11.86
CA GLY A 273 9.03 -24.26 -12.44
C GLY A 273 8.10 -23.39 -11.58
N GLN A 274 7.71 -23.86 -10.39
CA GLN A 274 6.84 -23.10 -9.49
C GLN A 274 7.59 -21.98 -8.77
N PHE A 275 6.98 -20.80 -8.68
CA PHE A 275 7.49 -19.69 -7.88
C PHE A 275 7.29 -19.97 -6.39
N VAL A 276 8.33 -19.75 -5.60
CA VAL A 276 8.30 -19.96 -4.15
C VAL A 276 8.81 -18.71 -3.46
N LEU A 277 7.98 -18.19 -2.56
CA LEU A 277 8.30 -17.11 -1.64
C LEU A 277 8.45 -17.70 -0.24
N GLU A 278 9.59 -17.49 0.42
CA GLU A 278 9.86 -18.07 1.73
C GLU A 278 10.47 -17.07 2.71
N LEU A 279 9.93 -17.02 3.92
CA LEU A 279 10.55 -16.48 5.12
C LEU A 279 10.95 -17.64 6.01
N GLN A 280 12.25 -17.79 6.25
CA GLN A 280 12.77 -18.86 7.10
C GLN A 280 12.64 -18.54 8.58
N ASN A 281 13.00 -19.48 9.46
CA ASN A 281 13.15 -19.15 10.87
C ASN A 281 14.21 -18.05 11.04
N PRO A 282 13.94 -16.96 11.79
CA PRO A 282 14.89 -15.85 11.96
C PRO A 282 16.20 -16.25 12.67
N THR A 283 16.26 -17.45 13.24
CA THR A 283 17.46 -17.99 13.89
C THR A 283 18.16 -19.07 13.05
N ALA A 284 17.70 -19.34 11.82
CA ALA A 284 18.16 -20.47 11.00
C ALA A 284 19.66 -20.41 10.63
N SER A 285 20.25 -19.22 10.59
CA SER A 285 21.68 -19.03 10.31
C SER A 285 22.59 -19.25 11.53
N GLY A 286 22.03 -19.39 12.74
CA GLY A 286 22.80 -19.59 13.96
C GLY A 286 23.22 -21.06 14.15
N THR A 287 24.51 -21.31 14.29
CA THR A 287 25.07 -22.67 14.50
C THR A 287 25.22 -23.04 15.98
N THR A 288 25.25 -22.05 16.89
CA THR A 288 25.34 -22.26 18.34
C THR A 288 24.10 -21.72 19.06
N ALA A 289 23.90 -22.13 20.33
CA ALA A 289 22.82 -21.58 21.15
C ALA A 289 22.96 -20.07 21.36
N ALA A 290 24.18 -19.58 21.61
CA ALA A 290 24.46 -18.15 21.78
C ALA A 290 24.16 -17.35 20.50
N GLN A 291 24.54 -17.86 19.32
CA GLN A 291 24.22 -17.21 18.05
C GLN A 291 22.72 -17.15 17.79
N ARG A 292 22.00 -18.26 18.00
CA ARG A 292 20.53 -18.28 17.85
C ARG A 292 19.85 -17.31 18.81
N GLN A 293 20.33 -17.19 20.04
CA GLN A 293 19.82 -16.22 21.01
C GLN A 293 20.07 -14.77 20.57
N ALA A 294 21.26 -14.47 20.03
CA ALA A 294 21.58 -13.14 19.52
C ALA A 294 20.69 -12.76 18.32
N LEU A 295 20.51 -13.67 17.37
CA LEU A 295 19.62 -13.49 16.21
C LEU A 295 18.16 -13.28 16.62
N ALA A 296 17.67 -14.08 17.57
CA ALA A 296 16.33 -13.91 18.11
C ALA A 296 16.18 -12.55 18.80
N SER A 297 17.14 -12.16 19.64
CA SER A 297 17.12 -10.88 20.35
C SER A 297 17.08 -9.71 19.38
N ASP A 298 17.91 -9.72 18.34
CA ASP A 298 17.93 -8.68 17.30
C ASP A 298 16.62 -8.64 16.52
N PHE A 299 16.13 -9.79 16.04
CA PHE A 299 14.88 -9.89 15.30
C PHE A 299 13.69 -9.36 16.13
N TYR A 300 13.51 -9.84 17.36
CA TYR A 300 12.36 -9.41 18.16
C TYR A 300 12.46 -7.96 18.63
N ALA A 301 13.67 -7.42 18.77
CA ALA A 301 13.87 -6.01 19.11
C ALA A 301 13.65 -5.09 17.91
N ASN A 302 14.14 -5.46 16.71
CA ASN A 302 14.33 -4.53 15.60
C ASN A 302 13.46 -4.81 14.37
N ALA A 303 13.00 -6.04 14.15
CA ALA A 303 12.24 -6.38 12.94
C ALA A 303 10.94 -5.56 12.87
N PRO A 304 10.63 -4.95 11.71
CA PRO A 304 9.35 -4.29 11.50
C PRO A 304 8.19 -5.27 11.71
N ARG A 305 7.13 -4.81 12.38
CA ARG A 305 5.95 -5.64 12.67
C ARG A 305 4.88 -5.47 11.61
N THR A 306 3.98 -6.43 11.52
CA THR A 306 2.75 -6.34 10.72
C THR A 306 1.60 -5.95 11.65
N ASN A 307 0.82 -4.93 11.27
CA ASN A 307 -0.33 -4.48 12.02
C ASN A 307 -1.52 -4.24 11.11
N LEU A 308 -2.72 -4.47 11.64
CA LEU A 308 -4.01 -4.21 11.03
C LEU A 308 -4.82 -3.43 12.06
N VAL A 309 -5.08 -2.16 11.80
CA VAL A 309 -5.80 -1.25 12.69
C VAL A 309 -6.96 -0.65 11.95
N PHE A 310 -8.16 -0.85 12.48
CA PHE A 310 -9.41 -0.31 11.97
C PHE A 310 -10.01 0.53 13.10
N GLU A 311 -10.02 1.86 12.97
CA GLU A 311 -10.56 2.71 14.04
C GLU A 311 -12.08 2.56 14.20
N ASN A 312 -12.79 2.33 13.10
CA ASN A 312 -14.20 2.00 13.13
C ASN A 312 -14.52 0.96 12.06
N LEU A 313 -14.98 -0.21 12.50
CA LEU A 313 -15.52 -1.28 11.68
C LEU A 313 -17.04 -1.31 11.81
N THR A 314 -17.77 -1.04 10.73
CA THR A 314 -19.23 -1.09 10.72
C THR A 314 -19.73 -2.02 9.62
N VAL A 315 -20.63 -2.95 9.97
CA VAL A 315 -21.33 -3.81 9.00
C VAL A 315 -22.75 -3.27 8.83
N GLY A 316 -23.14 -2.97 7.60
CA GLY A 316 -24.45 -2.38 7.35
C GLY A 316 -24.46 -0.85 7.47
N GLY A 317 -25.65 -0.26 7.38
CA GLY A 317 -25.86 1.18 7.55
C GLY A 317 -25.60 2.00 6.29
N THR A 318 -25.93 3.28 6.33
CA THR A 318 -25.80 4.20 5.19
C THR A 318 -24.85 5.34 5.51
N ARG A 319 -24.19 5.88 4.49
CA ARG A 319 -23.37 7.09 4.63
C ARG A 319 -23.71 8.13 3.60
N SER A 320 -23.58 9.40 3.98
CA SER A 320 -23.82 10.55 3.11
C SER A 320 -22.65 10.87 2.19
N SER A 321 -21.43 10.43 2.54
CA SER A 321 -20.24 10.61 1.71
C SER A 321 -19.20 9.52 1.96
N PRO A 322 -18.19 9.40 1.08
CA PRO A 322 -17.12 8.46 1.25
C PRO A 322 -16.21 8.65 2.48
N THR A 323 -16.38 9.75 3.21
CA THR A 323 -15.60 10.11 4.39
C THR A 323 -16.45 10.22 5.65
N ALA A 324 -17.78 10.12 5.51
CA ALA A 324 -18.71 10.14 6.63
C ALA A 324 -18.74 8.80 7.37
N VAL A 325 -18.92 8.85 8.68
CA VAL A 325 -19.18 7.68 9.51
C VAL A 325 -20.55 7.11 9.13
N PRO A 326 -20.68 5.78 8.89
CA PRO A 326 -21.96 5.17 8.59
C PRO A 326 -22.97 5.40 9.73
N THR A 327 -24.23 5.62 9.36
CA THR A 327 -25.38 5.70 10.28
C THR A 327 -26.25 4.46 10.12
N GLY A 328 -26.66 3.85 11.24
CA GLY A 328 -27.30 2.54 11.25
C GLY A 328 -26.28 1.39 11.06
N GLY A 329 -26.78 0.17 10.89
CA GLY A 329 -25.92 -1.03 10.89
C GLY A 329 -25.41 -1.39 12.29
N TYR A 330 -24.43 -2.29 12.34
CA TYR A 330 -23.75 -2.69 13.58
C TYR A 330 -22.30 -2.22 13.56
N ASN A 331 -21.96 -1.38 14.52
CA ASN A 331 -20.62 -0.80 14.68
C ASN A 331 -19.84 -1.62 15.73
N PHE A 332 -18.75 -2.26 15.30
CA PHE A 332 -17.83 -3.04 16.12
C PHE A 332 -16.73 -2.19 16.76
N GLY A 333 -16.72 -0.88 16.51
CA GLY A 333 -15.74 0.07 17.03
C GLY A 333 -14.33 -0.18 16.49
N ARG A 334 -13.34 0.13 17.33
CA ARG A 334 -11.92 -0.05 17.02
C ARG A 334 -11.53 -1.51 17.10
N ASN A 335 -10.93 -2.02 16.03
CA ASN A 335 -10.39 -3.37 15.93
C ASN A 335 -8.91 -3.27 15.59
N GLU A 336 -8.08 -4.00 16.32
CA GLU A 336 -6.62 -3.97 16.15
C GLU A 336 -6.04 -5.37 16.28
N ILE A 337 -5.18 -5.71 15.34
CA ILE A 337 -4.23 -6.82 15.42
C ILE A 337 -2.85 -6.21 15.19
N SER A 338 -2.00 -6.17 16.21
CA SER A 338 -0.69 -5.52 16.12
C SER A 338 0.44 -6.38 16.64
N GLY A 339 1.67 -6.02 16.25
CA GLY A 339 2.89 -6.68 16.69
C GLY A 339 3.18 -8.03 16.03
N LEU A 340 2.50 -8.37 14.93
CA LEU A 340 2.69 -9.66 14.28
C LEU A 340 4.07 -9.76 13.62
N SER A 341 4.70 -10.93 13.73
CA SER A 341 5.88 -11.31 12.96
C SER A 341 5.69 -12.71 12.39
N PHE A 342 6.18 -12.92 11.17
CA PHE A 342 6.26 -14.24 10.58
C PHE A 342 7.47 -14.98 11.16
N ASN A 343 7.27 -16.07 11.88
CA ASN A 343 8.39 -16.95 12.27
C ASN A 343 8.80 -17.89 11.13
N TYR A 344 7.84 -18.24 10.29
CA TYR A 344 8.04 -19.01 9.07
C TYR A 344 6.87 -18.71 8.14
N LEU A 345 7.16 -18.53 6.85
CA LEU A 345 6.14 -18.42 5.80
C LEU A 345 6.71 -19.09 4.56
N LYS A 346 5.95 -19.99 3.93
CA LYS A 346 6.29 -20.50 2.61
C LYS A 346 5.03 -20.50 1.76
N VAL A 347 5.09 -19.72 0.69
CA VAL A 347 4.06 -19.67 -0.34
C VAL A 347 4.68 -20.28 -1.59
N SER A 348 3.96 -21.18 -2.24
CA SER A 348 4.38 -21.81 -3.49
C SER A 348 3.23 -21.70 -4.47
N SER A 349 3.53 -21.29 -5.70
CA SER A 349 2.57 -21.47 -6.79
C SER A 349 2.39 -22.96 -7.05
N TYR A 350 1.23 -23.31 -7.58
CA TYR A 350 0.94 -24.63 -8.08
C TYR A 350 0.25 -24.49 -9.41
N ASP A 351 0.57 -25.39 -10.34
CA ASP A 351 -0.26 -25.57 -11.52
C ASP A 351 -1.64 -26.06 -11.05
N LEU A 352 -2.69 -25.39 -11.51
CA LEU A 352 -4.06 -25.87 -11.37
C LEU A 352 -4.22 -27.03 -12.36
N ARG A 353 -3.96 -28.26 -11.90
CA ARG A 353 -4.21 -29.48 -12.69
C ARG A 353 -5.58 -30.07 -12.38
#